data_AF-A0A3D5QBM4-F1
#
_entry.id   AF-A0A3D5QBM4-F1
#
_cell.length_a   1.000
_cell.length_b   1.000
_cell.length_c   1.000
_cell.angle_alpha   90.00
_cell.angle_beta   90.00
_cell.angle_gamma   90.00
#
_symmetry.space_group_name_H-M   'P 1'
#
loop_
_entity.id
_entity.type
_entity.pdbx_description
1 polymer ?
#
loop_
_entity_poly.entity_id
_entity_poly.type
_entity_poly.pdbx_seq_one_letter_code
_entity_poly.pdbx_strand_id
1 'polypeptide(L)' 'MTKLIIYDCDGVLFDSREAVLAYYDFISKKFDLPKINKNDIEQVNKAMMKTNVEIINML' A
#
# COMPACT_ATOMS: atom_id res chain seq x y z
N MET A 1 -25.40 -18.21 15.51
CA MET A 1 -25.38 -18.18 14.03
C MET A 1 -25.00 -16.78 13.59
N THR A 2 -23.87 -16.64 12.89
CA THR A 2 -23.39 -15.35 12.39
C THR A 2 -24.28 -14.90 11.23
N LYS A 3 -24.80 -13.67 11.30
CA LYS A 3 -25.75 -13.14 10.29
C LYS A 3 -25.09 -12.23 9.24
N LEU A 4 -23.86 -11.78 9.49
CA LEU A 4 -23.13 -10.87 8.63
C LEU A 4 -21.63 -11.13 8.77
N ILE A 5 -20.93 -11.14 7.64
CA ILE A 5 -19.46 -11.15 7.57
C ILE A 5 -19.07 -9.95 6.70
N ILE A 6 -18.16 -9.13 7.20
CA ILE A 6 -17.61 -8.00 6.47
C ILE A 6 -16.18 -8.36 6.10
N TYR A 7 -15.85 -8.22 4.83
CA TYR A 7 -14.51 -8.43 4.29
C TYR A 7 -13.88 -7.08 3.98
N ASP A 8 -12.61 -6.94 4.34
CA ASP A 8 -11.76 -5.86 3.86
C ASP A 8 -11.42 -6.05 2.38
N CYS A 9 -10.86 -5.05 1.71
CA CYS A 9 -10.55 -5.08 0.29
C CYS A 9 -9.14 -5.63 0.02
N ASP A 10 -8.12 -4.86 0.39
CA ASP A 10 -6.73 -5.13 0.01
C ASP A 10 -6.13 -6.28 0.82
N GLY A 11 -5.66 -7.32 0.12
CA GLY A 11 -5.13 -8.54 0.75
C GLY A 11 -6.21 -9.48 1.31
N VAL A 12 -7.51 -9.14 1.18
CA VAL A 12 -8.64 -9.99 1.59
C VAL A 12 -9.52 -10.37 0.40
N LEU A 13 -10.06 -9.37 -0.31
CA LEU A 13 -10.85 -9.60 -1.54
C LEU A 13 -9.98 -9.54 -2.79
N PHE A 14 -8.95 -8.70 -2.80
CA PHE A 14 -8.08 -8.49 -3.96
C PHE A 14 -6.60 -8.46 -3.57
N ASP A 15 -5.75 -9.05 -4.41
CA ASP A 15 -4.32 -8.75 -4.38
C ASP A 15 -4.05 -7.49 -5.22
N SER A 16 -4.03 -6.35 -4.54
CA SER A 16 -3.80 -5.03 -5.13
C SER A 16 -2.34 -4.58 -5.03
N ARG A 17 -1.42 -5.45 -4.59
CA ARG A 17 -0.03 -5.09 -4.25
C ARG A 17 0.69 -4.36 -5.37
N GLU A 18 0.69 -4.91 -6.57
CA GLU A 18 1.40 -4.30 -7.70
C GLU A 18 0.76 -2.98 -8.14
N ALA A 19 -0.56 -2.84 -8.01
CA ALA A 19 -1.25 -1.59 -8.33
C ALA A 19 -0.89 -0.48 -7.34
N VAL A 20 -0.85 -0.78 -6.04
CA VAL A 20 -0.43 0.15 -4.99
C VAL A 20 1.03 0.57 -5.18
N LEU A 21 1.93 -0.38 -5.44
CA LEU A 21 3.34 -0.07 -5.68
C LEU A 21 3.54 0.77 -6.96
N ALA A 22 2.79 0.49 -8.03
CA ALA A 22 2.85 1.28 -9.25
C ALA A 22 2.33 2.72 -9.03
N TYR A 23 1.29 2.89 -8.23
CA TYR A 23 0.78 4.21 -7.84
C TYR A 23 1.87 5.02 -7.11
N TYR A 24 2.51 4.44 -6.09
CA TYR A 24 3.56 5.14 -5.36
C TYR A 24 4.83 5.35 -6.18
N ASP A 25 5.19 4.43 -7.08
CA ASP A 25 6.28 4.64 -8.06
C ASP A 25 6.01 5.89 -8.92
N PHE A 26 4.77 6.10 -9.35
CA PHE A 26 4.36 7.29 -10.10
C PHE A 26 4.41 8.57 -9.25
N ILE A 27 3.87 8.53 -8.03
CA ILE A 27 3.87 9.67 -7.10
C ILE A 27 5.30 10.07 -6.74
N SER A 28 6.15 9.12 -6.34
CA SER A 28 7.55 9.39 -5.99
C SER A 28 8.31 10.01 -7.16
N LYS A 29 8.11 9.52 -8.39
CA LYS A 29 8.70 10.12 -9.59
C LYS A 29 8.21 11.54 -9.84
N LYS A 30 6.92 11.82 -9.64
CA LYS A 30 6.31 13.13 -9.92
C LYS A 30 6.79 14.22 -8.95
N PHE A 31 7.07 13.85 -7.71
CA PHE A 31 7.41 14.79 -6.63
C PHE A 31 8.85 14.67 -6.13
N ASP A 32 9.70 13.92 -6.83
CA ASP A 32 11.11 13.69 -6.48
C ASP A 32 11.30 13.14 -5.04
N LEU A 33 10.45 12.18 -4.67
CA LEU A 33 10.50 11.50 -3.37
C LEU A 33 11.27 10.17 -3.48
N PRO A 34 11.79 9.65 -2.37
CA PRO A 34 12.28 8.28 -2.32
C PRO A 34 11.20 7.28 -2.76
N LYS A 35 11.62 6.15 -3.30
CA LYS A 35 10.72 5.07 -3.71
C LYS A 35 10.58 4.05 -2.60
N ILE A 36 9.40 3.44 -2.51
CA ILE A 36 9.19 2.24 -1.68
C ILE A 36 10.18 1.16 -2.14
N ASN A 37 10.97 0.64 -1.20
CA ASN A 37 11.84 -0.47 -1.49
C ASN A 37 11.03 -1.77 -1.58
N LYS A 38 10.87 -2.32 -2.80
CA LYS A 38 10.08 -3.54 -3.04
C LYS A 38 10.64 -4.80 -2.37
N ASN A 39 11.91 -4.78 -1.97
CA ASN A 39 12.57 -5.87 -1.23
C ASN A 39 12.41 -5.71 0.30
N ASP A 40 11.99 -4.54 0.76
CA ASP A 40 11.67 -4.29 2.17
C ASP A 40 10.19 -4.65 2.41
N ILE A 41 9.98 -5.83 2.97
CA ILE A 41 8.64 -6.36 3.25
C ILE A 41 7.86 -5.43 4.19
N GLU A 42 8.53 -4.77 5.14
CA GLU A 42 7.85 -3.90 6.09
C GLU A 42 7.35 -2.63 5.39
N GLN A 43 8.15 -2.03 4.51
CA GLN A 43 7.70 -0.90 3.70
C GLN A 43 6.55 -1.26 2.76
N VAL A 44 6.64 -2.41 2.10
CA VAL A 44 5.56 -2.88 1.21
C VAL A 44 4.27 -3.08 2.00
N ASN A 45 4.33 -3.74 3.16
CA ASN A 45 3.15 -3.95 3.99
C ASN A 45 2.55 -2.63 4.50
N LYS A 46 3.38 -1.66 4.91
CA LYS A 46 2.90 -0.33 5.30
C LYS A 46 2.20 0.37 4.13
N ALA A 47 2.74 0.26 2.91
CA ALA A 47 2.12 0.84 1.72
C ALA A 47 0.71 0.28 1.43
N MET A 48 0.46 -0.98 1.80
CA MET A 48 -0.83 -1.65 1.64
C MET A 48 -1.87 -1.29 2.71
N MET A 49 -1.44 -0.81 3.88
CA MET A 49 -2.31 -0.73 5.06
C MET A 49 -2.43 0.67 5.66
N LYS A 50 -1.55 1.59 5.29
CA LYS A 50 -1.43 2.92 5.91
C LYS A 50 -2.05 4.02 5.06
N THR A 51 -2.31 5.15 5.69
CA THR A 51 -2.77 6.34 4.98
C THR A 51 -1.66 6.93 4.11
N ASN A 52 -2.02 7.68 3.06
CA ASN A 52 -1.05 8.33 2.19
C ASN A 52 -0.05 9.21 2.97
N VAL A 53 -0.50 9.92 4.02
CA VAL A 53 0.37 10.76 4.85
C VAL A 53 1.42 9.92 5.58
N GLU A 54 1.01 8.81 6.19
CA GLU A 54 1.92 7.89 6.87
C GLU A 54 2.91 7.25 5.88
N ILE A 55 2.46 6.88 4.69
CA ILE A 55 3.30 6.27 3.65
C ILE A 55 4.34 7.28 3.16
N ILE A 56 3.94 8.51 2.84
CA ILE A 56 4.90 9.52 2.39
C ILE A 56 5.92 9.86 3.49
N ASN A 57 5.52 9.88 4.77
CA ASN A 57 6.44 10.13 5.88
C ASN A 57 7.43 8.99 6.17
N MET A 58 7.23 7.80 5.59
CA MET A 58 8.12 6.65 5.76
C MET A 58 9.16 6.50 4.64
N LEU A 59 8.99 7.23 3.53
CA LEU A 59 9.87 7.25 2.36
C LEU A 59 11.15 8.05 2.64
#